data_AF-A0A2S8PVX2-F1
#
_entry.id   AF-A0A2S8PVX2-F1
#
_cell.length_a   1.000
_cell.length_b   1.000
_cell.length_c   1.000
_cell.angle_alpha   90.00
_cell.angle_beta   90.00
_cell.angle_gamma   90.00
#
_symmetry.space_group_name_H-M   'P 1'
#
loop_
_entity.id
_entity.type
_entity.pdbx_description
1 polymer ?
#
loop_
_entity_poly.entity_id
_entity_poly.type
_entity_poly.pdbx_seq_one_letter_code
_entity_poly.pdbx_strand_id
1 'polypeptide(L)'
;MSKLSPLDCLDCKNMLKNWIEFQLVDEQGKPLVNMPYRLKIRGNPLLGRKGVTDGNGLLREEDMPSHPVTLYIGAQPLADEMEQRPLREIRGEGASVVKPKAEAEGYQYRYVTIGQISDGLPALDDWNDPKKIPPPYHFPDPEPKGYQVHPVNRRYVLEVCPFRAWVLLLHHQKEYSIVNAYNQCLMSVLAYADGDVDIEGSVLHFFNRQMVDVSKLPYKVEALSATPVVYDAPFSKRYTQVEFIDSQAGNNKQGDTKLFYAASEKDMIVSWRGTATLDNYLTDATFQPLALSCDDDKSLCSGFIHSGKVHKGFWEAFNLVGELIVPSDKKKGVFSDITRLAKSKRLFICGHSLGGALALLHSAQLKEYHPCLYSYGMPRTLTRSAVEELSSIIHYRHVNEDDVIPAVPFEQDMDNVFFNYWAPAGYDWAVMKLLSPSPIIQAIKQATASKEIYLHHG
;
A
#
# COMPACT_ATOMS: atom_id res chain seq x y z
N MET A 1 23.80 18.90 60.09
CA MET A 1 23.73 19.69 58.83
C MET A 1 23.59 18.69 57.69
N SER A 2 22.46 18.68 57.00
CA SER A 2 22.29 17.87 55.79
C SER A 2 23.31 18.30 54.74
N LYS A 3 24.01 17.35 54.12
CA LYS A 3 24.89 17.64 52.98
C LYS A 3 24.01 18.15 51.84
N LEU A 4 24.21 19.40 51.44
CA LEU A 4 23.64 19.96 50.21
C LEU A 4 24.01 19.04 49.04
N SER A 5 23.00 18.64 48.28
CA SER A 5 23.13 17.90 47.03
C SER A 5 23.80 18.79 45.98
N PRO A 6 24.57 18.23 45.01
CA PRO A 6 25.01 18.97 43.82
C PRO A 6 23.86 19.57 42.98
N LEU A 7 22.63 19.15 43.26
CA LEU A 7 21.40 19.63 42.63
C LEU A 7 20.72 20.75 43.43
N ASP A 8 21.17 21.04 44.65
CA ASP A 8 20.60 22.09 45.50
C ASP A 8 21.11 23.45 45.03
N CYS A 9 20.19 24.25 44.47
CA CYS A 9 20.47 25.54 43.87
C CYS A 9 20.74 26.62 44.93
N LEU A 10 21.99 26.74 45.36
CA LEU A 10 22.43 27.65 46.42
C LEU A 10 22.30 29.16 46.07
N ASP A 11 22.22 29.53 44.78
CA ASP A 11 22.08 30.92 44.31
C ASP A 11 21.07 31.10 43.15
N CYS A 12 19.89 30.50 43.30
CA CYS A 12 18.84 30.57 42.26
C CYS A 12 18.40 32.01 41.92
N LYS A 13 18.47 32.96 42.87
CA LYS A 13 18.08 34.36 42.64
C LYS A 13 18.99 35.10 41.64
N ASN A 14 20.26 34.73 41.52
CA ASN A 14 21.17 35.34 40.55
C ASN A 14 21.20 34.64 39.20
N MET A 15 20.82 33.36 39.14
CA MET A 15 20.88 32.52 37.93
C MET A 15 19.59 32.53 37.10
N LEU A 16 18.44 32.75 37.71
CA LEU A 16 17.12 32.70 37.06
C LEU A 16 16.63 34.10 36.70
N LYS A 17 17.19 34.68 35.62
CA LYS A 17 16.87 36.05 35.16
C LYS A 17 16.33 36.10 33.74
N ASN A 18 16.22 34.94 33.09
CA ASN A 18 15.85 34.86 31.69
C ASN A 18 14.44 34.35 31.52
N TRP A 19 13.91 34.50 30.32
CA TRP A 19 12.64 33.90 29.92
C TRP A 19 12.83 33.09 28.64
N ILE A 20 11.93 32.17 28.38
CA ILE A 20 11.86 31.50 27.09
C ILE A 20 10.41 31.35 26.66
N GLU A 21 10.18 31.45 25.36
CA GLU A 21 8.85 31.37 24.81
C GLU A 21 8.86 30.55 23.53
N PHE A 22 7.89 29.68 23.38
CA PHE A 22 7.66 28.93 22.15
C PHE A 22 6.25 29.20 21.66
N GLN A 23 6.09 29.31 20.35
CA GLN A 23 4.81 29.33 19.68
C GLN A 23 4.73 28.13 18.74
N LEU A 24 3.71 27.29 18.91
CA LEU A 24 3.47 26.12 18.08
C LEU A 24 2.32 26.43 17.12
N VAL A 25 2.59 26.32 15.81
CA VAL A 25 1.61 26.53 14.75
C VAL A 25 1.71 25.43 13.69
N ASP A 26 0.63 25.16 12.97
CA ASP A 26 0.67 24.30 11.77
C ASP A 26 1.20 25.04 10.53
N GLU A 27 1.26 24.35 9.39
CA GLU A 27 1.71 24.89 8.11
C GLU A 27 0.86 26.06 7.57
N GLN A 28 -0.33 26.31 8.12
CA GLN A 28 -1.22 27.43 7.80
C GLN A 28 -1.13 28.55 8.84
N GLY A 29 -0.29 28.41 9.87
CA GLY A 29 -0.13 29.37 10.96
C GLY A 29 -1.23 29.30 12.01
N LYS A 30 -2.06 28.25 12.01
CA LYS A 30 -3.09 28.06 13.03
C LYS A 30 -2.46 27.45 14.28
N PRO A 31 -2.72 27.99 15.48
CA PRO A 31 -2.06 27.56 16.71
C PRO A 31 -2.39 26.12 17.12
N LEU A 32 -1.42 25.47 17.76
CA LEU A 32 -1.63 24.20 18.48
C LEU A 32 -1.92 24.51 19.95
N VAL A 33 -3.19 24.47 20.32
CA VAL A 33 -3.71 24.84 21.65
C VAL A 33 -3.76 23.62 22.56
N ASN A 34 -3.58 23.82 23.87
CA ASN A 34 -3.65 22.77 24.90
C ASN A 34 -2.64 21.61 24.71
N MET A 35 -1.52 21.85 24.03
CA MET A 35 -0.47 20.84 23.85
C MET A 35 0.33 20.68 25.13
N PRO A 36 0.33 19.50 25.79
CA PRO A 36 1.15 19.26 26.96
C PRO A 36 2.62 19.37 26.62
N TYR A 37 3.40 20.10 27.41
CA TYR A 37 4.83 20.22 27.23
C TYR A 37 5.62 19.93 28.50
N ARG A 38 6.89 19.56 28.30
CA ARG A 38 7.93 19.60 29.33
C ARG A 38 9.20 20.24 28.79
N LEU A 39 9.84 21.06 29.61
CA LEU A 39 11.15 21.65 29.33
C LEU A 39 12.21 20.94 30.18
N LYS A 40 13.34 20.60 29.55
CA LYS A 40 14.53 20.09 30.24
C LYS A 40 15.66 21.10 30.08
N ILE A 41 16.22 21.56 31.19
CA ILE A 41 17.36 22.47 31.20
C ILE A 41 18.65 21.64 31.20
N ARG A 42 19.56 21.96 30.28
CA ARG A 42 20.86 21.28 30.21
C ARG A 42 21.64 21.52 31.50
N GLY A 43 22.11 20.44 32.13
CA GLY A 43 22.91 20.49 33.35
C GLY A 43 22.11 20.50 34.66
N ASN A 44 20.81 20.81 34.64
CA ASN A 44 19.96 20.68 35.83
C ASN A 44 18.52 20.27 35.48
N PRO A 45 18.23 18.95 35.39
CA PRO A 45 16.90 18.45 35.09
C PRO A 45 15.82 18.80 36.12
N LEU A 46 16.18 19.08 37.38
CA LEU A 46 15.21 19.41 38.43
C LEU A 46 14.53 20.76 38.22
N LEU A 47 15.17 21.66 37.46
CA LEU A 47 14.59 22.95 37.09
C LEU A 47 13.62 22.86 35.90
N GLY A 48 13.33 21.65 35.41
CA GLY A 48 12.40 21.47 34.29
C GLY A 48 11.03 22.09 34.56
N ARG A 49 10.36 22.51 33.48
CA ARG A 49 9.01 23.09 33.52
C ARG A 49 8.03 22.17 32.83
N LYS A 50 6.75 22.26 33.16
CA LYS A 50 5.66 21.53 32.52
C LYS A 50 4.43 22.41 32.48
N GLY A 51 3.63 22.26 31.42
CA GLY A 51 2.40 23.01 31.26
C GLY A 51 1.67 22.59 30.00
N VAL A 52 0.79 23.46 29.52
CA VAL A 52 0.07 23.32 28.26
C VAL A 52 0.17 24.63 27.48
N THR A 53 0.15 24.57 26.15
CA THR A 53 0.08 25.78 25.32
C THR A 53 -1.27 26.49 25.47
N ASP A 54 -1.25 27.82 25.38
CA ASP A 54 -2.44 28.66 25.45
C ASP A 54 -3.25 28.70 24.14
N GLY A 55 -4.29 29.55 24.10
CA GLY A 55 -5.15 29.72 22.91
C GLY A 55 -4.44 30.22 21.64
N ASN A 56 -3.22 30.75 21.76
CA ASN A 56 -2.38 31.18 20.65
C ASN A 56 -1.26 30.17 20.33
N GLY A 57 -1.31 28.98 20.94
CA GLY A 57 -0.27 27.96 20.82
C GLY A 57 1.03 28.38 21.51
N LEU A 58 0.97 29.37 22.40
CA LEU A 58 2.12 29.93 23.09
C LEU A 58 2.36 29.18 24.40
N LEU A 59 3.63 29.00 24.74
CA LEU A 59 4.06 28.68 26.09
C LEU A 59 5.20 29.62 26.45
N ARG A 60 5.14 30.22 27.65
CA ARG A 60 6.12 31.17 28.15
C ARG A 60 6.52 30.80 29.56
N GLU A 61 7.82 30.69 29.79
CA GLU A 61 8.39 30.37 31.10
C GLU A 61 9.36 31.49 31.50
N GLU A 62 9.09 32.08 32.65
CA GLU A 62 9.93 33.09 33.29
C GLU A 62 10.90 32.42 34.28
N ASP A 63 11.82 33.19 34.86
CA ASP A 63 12.79 32.72 35.86
C ASP A 63 13.58 31.49 35.38
N MET A 64 14.10 31.59 34.14
CA MET A 64 14.88 30.55 33.46
C MET A 64 16.39 30.82 33.58
N PRO A 65 17.23 29.77 33.67
CA PRO A 65 18.67 29.92 33.60
C PRO A 65 19.13 30.18 32.16
N SER A 66 20.35 30.67 31.98
CA SER A 66 20.94 30.95 30.65
C SER A 66 21.35 29.70 29.86
N HIS A 67 21.04 28.50 30.36
CA HIS A 67 21.47 27.23 29.77
C HIS A 67 20.55 26.83 28.61
N PRO A 68 21.02 25.99 27.67
CA PRO A 68 20.18 25.42 26.63
C PRO A 68 18.95 24.69 27.21
N VAL A 69 17.81 24.89 26.58
CA VAL A 69 16.52 24.31 26.97
C VAL A 69 16.07 23.36 25.87
N THR A 70 15.67 22.14 26.25
CA THR A 70 15.04 21.18 25.33
C THR A 70 13.55 21.13 25.58
N LEU A 71 12.76 21.48 24.57
CA LEU A 71 11.32 21.34 24.54
C LEU A 71 10.93 19.91 24.17
N TYR A 72 9.95 19.38 24.87
CA TYR A 72 9.24 18.17 24.47
C TYR A 72 7.74 18.41 24.56
N ILE A 73 7.00 17.95 23.55
CA ILE A 73 5.54 17.97 23.47
C ILE A 73 5.01 16.55 23.65
N GLY A 74 3.86 16.39 24.30
CA GLY A 74 3.22 15.08 24.46
C GLY A 74 2.95 14.43 23.10
N ALA A 75 3.55 13.26 22.86
CA ALA A 75 3.55 12.60 21.55
C ALA A 75 2.14 12.26 21.04
N GLN A 76 1.28 11.70 21.90
CA GLN A 76 -0.07 11.29 21.51
C GLN A 76 -0.97 12.50 21.17
N PRO A 77 -1.14 13.50 22.07
CA PRO A 77 -1.96 14.68 21.74
C PRO A 77 -1.47 15.42 20.50
N LEU A 78 -0.15 15.49 20.30
CA LEU A 78 0.42 16.12 19.10
C LEU A 78 0.09 15.33 17.84
N ALA A 79 0.22 14.00 17.85
CA ALA A 79 -0.13 13.17 16.71
C ALA A 79 -1.63 13.27 16.37
N ASP A 80 -2.50 13.18 17.38
CA ASP A 80 -3.95 13.29 17.23
C ASP A 80 -4.37 14.63 16.61
N GLU A 81 -3.75 15.73 17.06
CA GLU A 81 -4.03 17.06 16.51
C GLU A 81 -3.47 17.22 15.08
N MET A 82 -2.21 16.80 14.87
CA MET A 82 -1.50 17.04 13.61
C MET A 82 -1.97 16.16 12.46
N GLU A 83 -2.62 15.03 12.71
CA GLU A 83 -3.22 14.25 11.63
C GLU A 83 -4.47 14.91 11.04
N GLN A 84 -5.12 15.79 11.79
CA GLN A 84 -6.30 16.55 11.36
C GLN A 84 -5.94 17.86 10.64
N ARG A 85 -4.69 18.32 10.73
CA ARG A 85 -4.24 19.56 10.08
C ARG A 85 -3.99 19.33 8.58
N PRO A 86 -4.35 20.27 7.69
CA PRO A 86 -4.18 20.09 6.26
C PRO A 86 -2.71 20.19 5.84
N LEU A 87 -2.32 19.36 4.87
CA LEU A 87 -0.98 19.37 4.29
C LEU A 87 -0.88 20.46 3.21
N ARG A 88 0.11 21.36 3.28
CA ARG A 88 0.31 22.41 2.26
C ARG A 88 1.03 21.86 1.04
N GLU A 89 0.61 21.98 -0.20
CA GLU A 89 1.33 21.47 -1.41
C GLU A 89 2.88 21.33 -1.34
N ILE A 90 3.63 22.40 -1.02
CA ILE A 90 5.10 22.38 -0.89
C ILE A 90 5.55 22.28 0.59
N ARG A 91 6.40 21.29 0.90
CA ARG A 91 7.00 21.09 2.24
C ARG A 91 8.11 22.09 2.57
N GLY A 92 8.34 22.24 3.87
CA GLY A 92 9.53 22.87 4.43
C GLY A 92 9.49 24.40 4.39
N GLU A 93 10.60 25.01 4.81
CA GLU A 93 10.65 26.45 5.09
C GLU A 93 10.45 27.33 3.84
N GLY A 94 10.83 26.86 2.66
CA GLY A 94 10.80 27.64 1.41
C GLY A 94 9.41 28.09 0.98
N ALA A 95 8.37 27.39 1.42
CA ALA A 95 6.97 27.72 1.14
C ALA A 95 6.20 28.16 2.39
N SER A 96 6.91 28.47 3.49
CA SER A 96 6.29 28.83 4.75
C SER A 96 5.57 30.18 4.68
N VAL A 97 4.30 30.20 5.11
CA VAL A 97 3.55 31.44 5.36
C VAL A 97 3.75 31.98 6.78
N VAL A 98 4.38 31.19 7.65
CA VAL A 98 4.67 31.50 9.05
C VAL A 98 6.02 32.21 9.17
N LYS A 99 7.03 31.74 8.44
CA LYS A 99 8.41 32.26 8.49
C LYS A 99 8.50 33.76 8.27
N PRO A 100 7.90 34.36 7.22
CA PRO A 100 8.03 35.81 7.01
C PRO A 100 7.43 36.64 8.14
N LYS A 101 6.34 36.15 8.76
CA LYS A 101 5.70 36.83 9.91
C LYS A 101 6.57 36.75 11.16
N ALA A 102 7.08 35.56 11.46
CA ALA A 102 7.97 35.34 12.60
C ALA A 102 9.25 36.20 12.48
N GLU A 103 9.87 36.25 11.29
CA GLU A 103 11.07 37.05 11.05
C GLU A 103 10.80 38.55 11.13
N ALA A 104 9.66 39.03 10.62
CA ALA A 104 9.25 40.44 10.72
C ALA A 104 9.06 40.89 12.18
N GLU A 105 8.63 39.98 13.05
CA GLU A 105 8.47 40.22 14.49
C GLU A 105 9.77 39.97 15.30
N GLY A 106 10.86 39.59 14.63
CA GLY A 106 12.17 39.33 15.25
C GLY A 106 12.28 37.99 15.97
N TYR A 107 11.37 37.06 15.72
CA TYR A 107 11.33 35.73 16.34
C TYR A 107 12.22 34.72 15.61
N GLN A 108 12.66 33.69 16.33
CA GLN A 108 13.43 32.60 15.75
C GLN A 108 12.48 31.55 15.18
N TYR A 109 12.51 31.36 13.87
CA TYR A 109 11.64 30.42 13.18
C TYR A 109 12.32 29.06 12.95
N ARG A 110 11.54 27.98 13.01
CA ARG A 110 11.95 26.65 12.55
C ARG A 110 10.78 25.84 12.02
N TYR A 111 10.98 25.16 10.89
CA TYR A 111 10.10 24.07 10.46
C TYR A 111 10.53 22.75 11.12
N VAL A 112 9.59 22.03 11.71
CA VAL A 112 9.83 20.79 12.44
C VAL A 112 8.79 19.72 12.09
N THR A 113 9.16 18.45 12.18
CA THR A 113 8.22 17.33 12.16
C THR A 113 7.84 16.93 13.58
N ILE A 114 6.74 16.18 13.74
CA ILE A 114 6.26 15.79 15.07
C ILE A 114 7.33 15.05 15.88
N GLY A 115 8.10 14.14 15.26
CA GLY A 115 9.14 13.36 15.94
C GLY A 115 10.32 14.19 16.44
N GLN A 116 10.53 15.40 15.91
CA GLN A 116 11.60 16.29 16.37
C GLN A 116 11.26 17.02 17.66
N ILE A 117 9.96 17.18 17.97
CA ILE A 117 9.50 17.92 19.15
C ILE A 117 8.79 17.02 20.19
N SER A 118 8.39 15.80 19.82
CA SER A 118 7.70 14.88 20.73
C SER A 118 8.58 14.36 21.87
N ASP A 119 7.93 13.97 22.98
CA ASP A 119 8.54 13.27 24.11
C ASP A 119 8.68 11.75 23.93
N GLY A 120 8.21 11.22 22.80
CA GLY A 120 8.26 9.82 22.43
C GLY A 120 7.53 9.55 21.11
N LEU A 121 7.28 8.28 20.81
CA LEU A 121 6.42 7.87 19.70
C LEU A 121 4.95 7.86 20.15
N PRO A 122 3.99 8.29 19.31
CA PRO A 122 2.57 8.09 19.59
C PRO A 122 2.22 6.60 19.56
N ALA A 123 1.17 6.21 20.29
CA ALA A 123 0.63 4.87 20.23
C ALA A 123 -0.04 4.64 18.87
N LEU A 124 0.46 3.65 18.14
CA LEU A 124 -0.14 3.14 16.91
C LEU A 124 -0.18 1.62 17.02
N ASP A 125 -1.36 1.03 16.88
CA ASP A 125 -1.60 -0.40 17.12
C ASP A 125 -0.66 -1.32 16.33
N ASP A 126 -0.25 -0.88 15.13
CA ASP A 126 0.63 -1.61 14.21
C ASP A 126 2.12 -1.30 14.36
N TRP A 127 2.53 -0.39 15.26
CA TRP A 127 3.93 -0.02 15.55
C TRP A 127 4.49 -0.62 16.83
N ASN A 128 3.72 -1.49 17.50
CA ASN A 128 4.19 -2.18 18.69
C ASN A 128 5.27 -3.25 18.41
N ASP A 129 5.67 -3.45 17.15
CA ASP A 129 6.82 -4.27 16.77
C ASP A 129 8.10 -3.41 16.78
N PRO A 130 9.07 -3.65 17.67
CA PRO A 130 10.33 -2.91 17.75
C PRO A 130 11.20 -3.02 16.48
N LYS A 131 10.86 -3.90 15.53
CA LYS A 131 11.49 -3.98 14.20
C LYS A 131 10.91 -2.99 13.20
N LYS A 132 9.74 -2.39 13.47
CA LYS A 132 9.13 -1.39 12.60
C LYS A 132 9.68 0.00 12.93
N ILE A 133 10.55 0.48 12.06
CA ILE A 133 11.12 1.83 12.14
C ILE A 133 10.01 2.84 11.80
N PRO A 134 9.79 3.89 12.61
CA PRO A 134 8.81 4.92 12.28
C PRO A 134 9.20 5.63 10.96
N PRO A 135 8.25 6.20 10.20
CA PRO A 135 8.49 6.90 8.96
C PRO A 135 9.60 7.94 9.14
N PRO A 136 10.74 7.79 8.43
CA PRO A 136 11.91 8.61 8.68
C PRO A 136 11.68 10.11 8.50
N TYR A 137 10.71 10.51 7.66
CA TYR A 137 10.36 11.92 7.51
C TYR A 137 9.70 12.49 8.78
N HIS A 138 8.64 11.83 9.27
CA HIS A 138 7.92 12.26 10.48
C HIS A 138 8.75 12.08 11.75
N PHE A 139 9.58 11.05 11.78
CA PHE A 139 10.47 10.69 12.90
C PHE A 139 11.90 10.43 12.39
N PRO A 140 12.69 11.50 12.17
CA PRO A 140 14.09 11.36 11.74
C PRO A 140 14.97 10.64 12.76
N ASP A 141 14.63 10.75 14.05
CA ASP A 141 15.21 9.99 15.14
C ASP A 141 14.19 8.92 15.61
N PRO A 142 14.54 7.62 15.64
CA PRO A 142 13.66 6.56 16.15
C PRO A 142 13.31 6.72 17.64
N GLU A 143 14.15 7.42 18.38
CA GLU A 143 13.93 7.82 19.76
C GLU A 143 13.86 9.36 19.83
N PRO A 144 12.66 9.96 19.82
CA PRO A 144 12.48 11.41 19.85
C PRO A 144 13.26 12.09 20.98
N LYS A 145 14.16 13.01 20.62
CA LYS A 145 15.08 13.68 21.56
C LYS A 145 14.57 15.02 22.06
N GLY A 146 13.44 15.49 21.55
CA GLY A 146 12.92 16.84 21.75
C GLY A 146 13.77 17.89 21.02
N TYR A 147 13.30 19.13 21.05
CA TYR A 147 13.90 20.23 20.31
C TYR A 147 14.69 21.16 21.23
N GLN A 148 16.02 21.18 21.07
CA GLN A 148 16.91 22.01 21.87
C GLN A 148 17.08 23.40 21.26
N VAL A 149 17.00 24.44 22.09
CA VAL A 149 17.18 25.83 21.69
C VAL A 149 18.14 26.58 22.61
N HIS A 150 18.77 27.60 22.02
CA HIS A 150 19.62 28.59 22.66
C HIS A 150 19.85 29.75 21.64
N PRO A 151 19.92 31.03 22.07
CA PRO A 151 19.88 31.55 23.44
C PRO A 151 18.46 31.67 24.02
N VAL A 152 18.38 31.82 25.35
CA VAL A 152 17.16 32.24 26.05
C VAL A 152 16.90 33.76 25.84
N ASN A 153 15.83 34.30 26.43
CA ASN A 153 15.28 35.65 26.20
C ASN A 153 14.80 35.89 24.77
N ARG A 154 14.20 34.86 24.17
CA ARG A 154 13.71 34.88 22.79
C ARG A 154 12.46 34.02 22.64
N ARG A 155 11.66 34.37 21.64
CA ARG A 155 10.56 33.53 21.15
C ARG A 155 11.05 32.66 20.00
N TYR A 156 10.69 31.37 20.07
CA TYR A 156 10.87 30.39 19.02
C TYR A 156 9.51 30.03 18.41
N VAL A 157 9.32 30.27 17.11
CA VAL A 157 8.12 29.86 16.39
C VAL A 157 8.42 28.54 15.69
N LEU A 158 7.75 27.47 16.11
CA LEU A 158 7.87 26.14 15.53
C LEU A 158 6.65 25.89 14.62
N GLU A 159 6.89 25.86 13.31
CA GLU A 159 5.92 25.39 12.33
C GLU A 159 6.00 23.87 12.24
N VAL A 160 4.93 23.20 12.67
CA VAL A 160 4.86 21.75 12.80
C VAL A 160 4.25 21.15 11.53
N CYS A 161 4.96 20.21 10.91
CA CYS A 161 4.47 19.44 9.77
C CYS A 161 3.28 18.55 10.18
N PRO A 162 2.16 18.56 9.43
CA PRO A 162 1.03 17.65 9.62
C PRO A 162 1.41 16.17 9.58
N PHE A 163 0.80 15.39 10.45
CA PHE A 163 1.06 13.95 10.56
C PHE A 163 0.14 13.19 9.59
N ARG A 164 0.60 13.08 8.34
CA ARG A 164 -0.21 12.57 7.22
C ARG A 164 0.53 11.53 6.39
N ALA A 165 -0.21 10.81 5.56
CA ALA A 165 0.31 9.80 4.67
C ALA A 165 -0.41 9.87 3.31
N TRP A 166 0.19 9.29 2.28
CA TRP A 166 -0.42 9.13 0.97
C TRP A 166 -1.32 7.89 0.94
N VAL A 167 -2.46 8.02 0.26
CA VAL A 167 -3.36 6.91 -0.06
C VAL A 167 -3.67 6.97 -1.56
N LEU A 168 -3.75 5.80 -2.22
CA LEU A 168 -4.10 5.76 -3.64
C LEU A 168 -5.54 6.27 -3.83
N LEU A 169 -5.74 7.16 -4.81
CA LEU A 169 -7.08 7.55 -5.23
C LEU A 169 -7.69 6.39 -6.01
N LEU A 170 -8.78 5.82 -5.51
CA LEU A 170 -9.49 4.69 -6.12
C LEU A 170 -11.01 4.90 -6.07
N HIS A 171 -11.66 4.71 -7.22
CA HIS A 171 -13.11 4.86 -7.39
C HIS A 171 -13.78 3.48 -7.43
N HIS A 172 -14.52 3.12 -6.38
CA HIS A 172 -15.29 1.89 -6.35
C HIS A 172 -16.68 2.12 -6.98
N GLN A 173 -16.73 2.06 -8.30
CA GLN A 173 -17.92 2.41 -9.09
C GLN A 173 -18.04 1.49 -10.30
N LYS A 174 -19.21 1.47 -10.93
CA LYS A 174 -19.44 0.63 -12.12
C LYS A 174 -18.77 1.21 -13.35
N GLU A 175 -18.68 2.53 -13.47
CA GLU A 175 -18.16 3.24 -14.64
C GLU A 175 -16.62 3.21 -14.69
N TYR A 176 -16.08 3.23 -15.91
CA TYR A 176 -14.63 3.21 -16.12
C TYR A 176 -13.95 4.40 -15.44
N SER A 177 -12.86 4.12 -14.74
CA SER A 177 -12.05 5.13 -14.07
C SER A 177 -10.63 5.07 -14.61
N ILE A 178 -10.22 6.12 -15.34
CA ILE A 178 -8.83 6.25 -15.82
C ILE A 178 -7.84 6.31 -14.65
N VAL A 179 -8.26 6.87 -13.50
CA VAL A 179 -7.46 6.89 -12.27
C VAL A 179 -7.24 5.47 -11.75
N ASN A 180 -8.27 4.62 -11.75
CA ASN A 180 -8.12 3.22 -11.36
C ASN A 180 -7.27 2.47 -12.37
N ALA A 181 -7.48 2.67 -13.67
CA ALA A 181 -6.66 2.04 -14.71
C ALA A 181 -5.18 2.38 -14.54
N TYR A 182 -4.85 3.64 -14.26
CA TYR A 182 -3.47 4.03 -14.03
C TYR A 182 -2.90 3.44 -12.73
N ASN A 183 -3.59 3.63 -11.59
CA ASN A 183 -3.10 3.15 -10.29
C ASN A 183 -3.01 1.62 -10.23
N GLN A 184 -4.01 0.90 -10.75
CA GLN A 184 -4.00 -0.57 -10.78
C GLN A 184 -2.99 -1.11 -11.79
N CYS A 185 -2.67 -0.38 -12.86
CA CYS A 185 -1.54 -0.73 -13.74
C CYS A 185 -0.23 -0.68 -12.96
N LEU A 186 0.03 0.40 -12.23
CA LEU A 186 1.22 0.50 -11.37
C LEU A 186 1.25 -0.62 -10.31
N MET A 187 0.12 -0.96 -9.69
CA MET A 187 0.07 -2.08 -8.74
C MET A 187 0.32 -3.44 -9.40
N SER A 188 -0.10 -3.62 -10.66
CA SER A 188 0.20 -4.84 -11.42
C SER A 188 1.68 -4.95 -11.80
N VAL A 189 2.36 -3.81 -12.07
CA VAL A 189 3.82 -3.75 -12.24
C VAL A 189 4.53 -4.03 -10.92
N LEU A 190 4.07 -3.42 -9.82
CA LEU A 190 4.65 -3.60 -8.49
C LEU A 190 4.64 -5.06 -8.03
N ALA A 191 3.70 -5.89 -8.52
CA ALA A 191 3.65 -7.31 -8.17
C ALA A 191 4.84 -8.12 -8.72
N TYR A 192 5.58 -7.58 -9.69
CA TYR A 192 6.83 -8.15 -10.18
C TYR A 192 8.05 -7.79 -9.31
N ALA A 193 7.90 -6.84 -8.38
CA ALA A 193 8.98 -6.40 -7.51
C ALA A 193 9.27 -7.39 -6.37
N ASP A 194 10.30 -7.06 -5.59
CA ASP A 194 10.69 -7.82 -4.40
C ASP A 194 9.83 -7.48 -3.16
N GLY A 195 10.00 -8.27 -2.09
CA GLY A 195 9.36 -8.07 -0.80
C GLY A 195 10.21 -7.35 0.25
N ASP A 196 11.45 -6.94 -0.02
CA ASP A 196 12.34 -6.30 0.97
C ASP A 196 12.08 -4.80 1.11
N VAL A 197 11.80 -4.34 2.34
CA VAL A 197 11.50 -2.93 2.65
C VAL A 197 12.65 -1.96 2.37
N ASP A 198 13.88 -2.45 2.31
CA ASP A 198 15.08 -1.64 2.08
C ASP A 198 15.45 -1.57 0.58
N ILE A 199 14.77 -2.31 -0.29
CA ILE A 199 14.93 -2.23 -1.75
C ILE A 199 13.98 -1.19 -2.32
N GLU A 200 14.53 -0.11 -2.88
CA GLU A 200 13.75 0.96 -3.50
C GLU A 200 12.89 0.42 -4.66
N GLY A 201 11.58 0.66 -4.60
CA GLY A 201 10.62 0.19 -5.60
C GLY A 201 10.02 -1.19 -5.30
N SER A 202 10.45 -1.88 -4.25
CA SER A 202 9.80 -3.10 -3.75
C SER A 202 8.38 -2.82 -3.23
N VAL A 203 7.59 -3.88 -3.04
CA VAL A 203 6.23 -3.76 -2.47
C VAL A 203 6.27 -3.14 -1.08
N LEU A 204 7.11 -3.67 -0.19
CA LEU A 204 7.19 -3.16 1.19
C LEU A 204 7.82 -1.76 1.23
N HIS A 205 8.80 -1.45 0.39
CA HIS A 205 9.35 -0.10 0.30
C HIS A 205 8.29 0.91 -0.18
N PHE A 206 7.50 0.56 -1.20
CA PHE A 206 6.44 1.43 -1.71
C PHE A 206 5.45 1.83 -0.61
N PHE A 207 4.84 0.86 0.08
CA PHE A 207 3.83 1.18 1.10
C PHE A 207 4.41 1.65 2.44
N ASN A 208 5.53 1.09 2.91
CA ASN A 208 6.06 1.37 4.24
C ASN A 208 7.13 2.48 4.27
N ARG A 209 7.62 2.95 3.11
CA ARG A 209 8.55 4.08 3.01
C ARG A 209 7.97 5.22 2.19
N GLN A 210 7.60 4.99 0.93
CA GLN A 210 7.16 6.07 0.03
C GLN A 210 5.77 6.61 0.40
N MET A 211 4.80 5.74 0.68
CA MET A 211 3.42 6.17 1.00
C MET A 211 3.30 6.86 2.37
N VAL A 212 4.33 6.79 3.22
CA VAL A 212 4.36 7.44 4.54
C VAL A 212 5.33 8.63 4.59
N ASP A 213 6.00 8.94 3.47
CA ASP A 213 6.90 10.08 3.32
C ASP A 213 6.17 11.22 2.60
N VAL A 214 5.68 12.21 3.36
CA VAL A 214 4.99 13.39 2.81
C VAL A 214 5.94 14.48 2.32
N SER A 215 7.26 14.23 2.31
CA SER A 215 8.24 15.13 1.70
C SER A 215 8.15 15.22 0.19
N LYS A 216 7.61 14.17 -0.43
CA LYS A 216 7.49 13.99 -1.87
C LYS A 216 6.36 13.02 -2.18
N LEU A 217 5.91 13.02 -3.42
CA LEU A 217 4.98 12.00 -3.90
C LEU A 217 5.73 10.67 -4.07
N PRO A 218 5.04 9.52 -3.94
CA PRO A 218 5.60 8.23 -4.34
C PRO A 218 6.03 8.28 -5.81
N TYR A 219 7.12 7.59 -6.16
CA TYR A 219 7.74 7.77 -7.48
C TYR A 219 8.36 6.50 -8.06
N LYS A 220 8.72 5.52 -7.22
CA LYS A 220 9.37 4.28 -7.68
C LYS A 220 8.44 3.09 -7.51
N VAL A 221 8.12 2.42 -8.62
CA VAL A 221 7.27 1.23 -8.68
C VAL A 221 8.05 0.16 -9.43
N GLU A 222 8.58 -0.85 -8.73
CA GLU A 222 9.56 -1.79 -9.30
C GLU A 222 10.77 -1.00 -9.86
N ALA A 223 11.11 -1.13 -11.14
CA ALA A 223 12.13 -0.36 -11.82
C ALA A 223 11.58 0.95 -12.43
N LEU A 224 10.25 1.06 -12.55
CA LEU A 224 9.58 2.20 -13.19
C LEU A 224 9.60 3.44 -12.28
N SER A 225 9.97 4.58 -12.87
CA SER A 225 9.83 5.89 -12.24
C SER A 225 8.48 6.49 -12.65
N ALA A 226 7.45 6.23 -11.85
CA ALA A 226 6.08 6.69 -12.10
C ALA A 226 5.41 7.10 -10.79
N THR A 227 4.75 8.25 -10.81
CA THR A 227 4.01 8.76 -9.66
C THR A 227 2.55 8.31 -9.75
N PRO A 228 2.03 7.55 -8.76
CA PRO A 228 0.62 7.19 -8.70
C PRO A 228 -0.25 8.42 -8.42
N VAL A 229 -1.53 8.33 -8.75
CA VAL A 229 -2.51 9.35 -8.35
C VAL A 229 -2.90 9.10 -6.89
N VAL A 230 -2.49 10.01 -6.01
CA VAL A 230 -2.68 9.90 -4.55
C VAL A 230 -3.34 11.14 -4.00
N TYR A 231 -3.88 11.00 -2.80
CA TYR A 231 -4.30 12.11 -1.94
C TYR A 231 -3.70 11.92 -0.55
N ASP A 232 -3.52 13.02 0.19
CA ASP A 232 -3.07 12.96 1.58
C ASP A 232 -4.24 12.65 2.52
N ALA A 233 -4.00 11.79 3.50
CA ALA A 233 -4.96 11.40 4.51
C ALA A 233 -4.35 11.51 5.92
N PRO A 234 -5.17 11.60 6.98
CA PRO A 234 -4.68 11.44 8.35
C PRO A 234 -3.83 10.17 8.48
N PHE A 235 -2.74 10.22 9.24
CA PHE A 235 -1.79 9.09 9.29
C PHE A 235 -2.42 7.77 9.76
N SER A 236 -3.45 7.84 10.61
CA SER A 236 -4.26 6.68 11.03
C SER A 236 -5.00 5.98 9.88
N LYS A 237 -5.16 6.64 8.73
CA LYS A 237 -5.92 6.16 7.56
C LYS A 237 -5.05 5.53 6.46
N ARG A 238 -3.73 5.48 6.68
CA ARG A 238 -2.75 4.88 5.76
C ARG A 238 -2.96 3.38 5.57
N TYR A 239 -2.16 2.77 4.70
CA TYR A 239 -2.02 1.31 4.62
C TYR A 239 -1.30 0.78 5.86
N THR A 240 -1.99 -0.06 6.64
CA THR A 240 -1.45 -0.62 7.90
C THR A 240 -1.13 -2.10 7.81
N GLN A 241 -1.71 -2.79 6.83
CA GLN A 241 -1.42 -4.19 6.57
C GLN A 241 -0.96 -4.34 5.12
N VAL A 242 0.28 -4.78 4.93
CA VAL A 242 0.92 -4.95 3.62
C VAL A 242 1.67 -6.27 3.65
N GLU A 243 1.26 -7.19 2.79
CA GLU A 243 1.80 -8.54 2.77
C GLU A 243 2.26 -8.88 1.36
N PHE A 244 3.47 -9.41 1.26
CA PHE A 244 4.06 -9.92 0.03
C PHE A 244 4.17 -11.44 0.12
N ILE A 245 3.50 -12.15 -0.78
CA ILE A 245 3.43 -13.60 -0.80
C ILE A 245 4.25 -14.12 -1.98
N ASP A 246 5.17 -15.03 -1.67
CA ASP A 246 6.02 -15.68 -2.66
C ASP A 246 6.00 -17.20 -2.43
N SER A 247 5.46 -17.97 -3.39
CA SER A 247 5.38 -19.42 -3.28
C SER A 247 6.75 -20.12 -3.36
N GLN A 248 7.81 -19.39 -3.74
CA GLN A 248 9.19 -19.88 -3.69
C GLN A 248 9.87 -19.62 -2.35
N ALA A 249 9.27 -18.82 -1.46
CA ALA A 249 9.82 -18.55 -0.14
C ALA A 249 9.55 -19.71 0.83
N GLY A 250 10.59 -20.17 1.54
CA GLY A 250 10.50 -21.21 2.57
C GLY A 250 10.94 -22.62 2.12
N ASN A 251 10.64 -23.63 2.95
CA ASN A 251 11.14 -25.00 2.78
C ASN A 251 10.35 -25.83 1.75
N ASN A 252 9.14 -25.40 1.37
CA ASN A 252 8.28 -26.10 0.41
C ASN A 252 8.19 -25.27 -0.88
N LYS A 253 9.26 -25.28 -1.68
CA LYS A 253 9.30 -24.61 -2.98
C LYS A 253 8.27 -25.27 -3.91
N GLN A 254 7.12 -24.64 -4.11
CA GLN A 254 6.08 -25.12 -5.03
C GLN A 254 5.66 -23.98 -5.96
N GLY A 255 5.90 -24.16 -7.27
CA GLY A 255 5.53 -23.20 -8.32
C GLY A 255 6.28 -21.86 -8.29
N ASP A 256 5.78 -20.91 -9.08
CA ASP A 256 6.31 -19.54 -9.21
C ASP A 256 5.16 -18.52 -9.18
N THR A 257 4.37 -18.56 -8.10
CA THR A 257 3.22 -17.67 -7.90
C THR A 257 3.54 -16.62 -6.85
N LYS A 258 3.30 -15.35 -7.20
CA LYS A 258 3.45 -14.21 -6.29
C LYS A 258 2.22 -13.33 -6.32
N LEU A 259 1.89 -12.77 -5.17
CA LEU A 259 0.92 -11.70 -5.04
C LEU A 259 1.33 -10.77 -3.89
N PHE A 260 0.75 -9.58 -3.87
CA PHE A 260 0.71 -8.81 -2.63
C PHE A 260 -0.69 -8.31 -2.37
N TYR A 261 -0.95 -7.99 -1.11
CA TYR A 261 -2.13 -7.23 -0.75
C TYR A 261 -1.81 -6.13 0.25
N ALA A 262 -2.50 -5.01 0.12
CA ALA A 262 -2.36 -3.84 0.98
C ALA A 262 -3.74 -3.35 1.41
N ALA A 263 -3.93 -3.11 2.70
CA ALA A 263 -5.18 -2.64 3.28
C ALA A 263 -4.99 -1.33 4.06
N SER A 264 -5.80 -0.33 3.71
CA SER A 264 -6.00 0.89 4.49
C SER A 264 -7.25 0.75 5.36
N GLU A 265 -7.71 1.82 5.99
CA GLU A 265 -9.00 1.79 6.69
C GLU A 265 -10.15 1.37 5.76
N LYS A 266 -10.21 1.94 4.55
CA LYS A 266 -11.36 1.81 3.64
C LYS A 266 -11.15 0.84 2.49
N ASP A 267 -9.91 0.70 2.03
CA ASP A 267 -9.60 0.04 0.77
C ASP A 267 -8.69 -1.16 0.98
N MET A 268 -8.90 -2.17 0.16
CA MET A 268 -8.03 -3.31 0.03
C MET A 268 -7.64 -3.47 -1.44
N ILE A 269 -6.34 -3.63 -1.68
CA ILE A 269 -5.78 -3.89 -3.00
C ILE A 269 -5.18 -5.28 -2.96
N VAL A 270 -5.46 -6.10 -3.98
CA VAL A 270 -4.79 -7.38 -4.22
C VAL A 270 -4.21 -7.35 -5.63
N SER A 271 -2.91 -7.56 -5.75
CA SER A 271 -2.23 -7.58 -7.05
C SER A 271 -1.52 -8.90 -7.26
N TRP A 272 -1.78 -9.54 -8.38
CA TRP A 272 -1.19 -10.81 -8.77
C TRP A 272 -0.10 -10.60 -9.81
N ARG A 273 1.05 -11.25 -9.61
CA ARG A 273 2.13 -11.26 -10.58
C ARG A 273 1.83 -12.25 -11.70
N GLY A 274 2.17 -11.89 -12.93
CA GLY A 274 2.24 -12.85 -14.04
C GLY A 274 3.54 -13.66 -14.07
N THR A 275 3.74 -14.41 -15.15
CA THR A 275 4.99 -15.15 -15.40
C THR A 275 6.13 -14.19 -15.72
N ALA A 276 7.32 -14.44 -15.20
CA ALA A 276 8.51 -13.62 -15.47
C ALA A 276 9.01 -13.73 -16.92
N THR A 277 8.69 -14.83 -17.61
CA THR A 277 9.03 -15.09 -19.02
C THR A 277 7.78 -15.47 -19.81
N LEU A 278 7.39 -14.61 -20.75
CA LEU A 278 6.22 -14.82 -21.63
C LEU A 278 6.41 -16.01 -22.58
N ASP A 279 7.66 -16.31 -22.97
CA ASP A 279 7.98 -17.44 -23.85
C ASP A 279 7.56 -18.77 -23.23
N ASN A 280 7.80 -18.96 -21.92
CA ASN A 280 7.39 -20.17 -21.20
C ASN A 280 5.88 -20.38 -21.24
N TYR A 281 5.08 -19.30 -21.16
CA TYR A 281 3.62 -19.40 -21.19
C TYR A 281 3.09 -19.88 -22.55
N LEU A 282 3.70 -19.43 -23.65
CA LEU A 282 3.31 -19.82 -25.00
C LEU A 282 3.86 -21.22 -25.38
N THR A 283 5.02 -21.62 -24.86
CA THR A 283 5.61 -22.94 -25.13
C THR A 283 5.02 -24.07 -24.26
N ASP A 284 4.57 -23.77 -23.02
CA ASP A 284 3.95 -24.76 -22.12
C ASP A 284 2.45 -24.99 -22.39
N ALA A 285 1.96 -24.58 -23.56
CA ALA A 285 0.56 -24.46 -23.98
C ALA A 285 -0.22 -25.79 -24.08
N THR A 286 -0.31 -26.52 -22.97
CA THR A 286 -1.39 -27.47 -22.72
C THR A 286 -2.60 -26.63 -22.30
N PHE A 287 -3.35 -26.09 -23.26
CA PHE A 287 -4.56 -25.27 -23.04
C PHE A 287 -5.75 -26.07 -22.44
N GLN A 288 -5.43 -27.02 -21.56
CA GLN A 288 -6.30 -28.03 -20.99
C GLN A 288 -7.35 -27.37 -20.09
N PRO A 289 -8.64 -27.47 -20.44
CA PRO A 289 -9.72 -26.99 -19.59
C PRO A 289 -10.04 -28.00 -18.49
N LEU A 290 -10.32 -27.51 -17.28
CA LEU A 290 -10.79 -28.29 -16.13
C LEU A 290 -12.19 -27.84 -15.71
N ALA A 291 -13.09 -28.79 -15.49
CA ALA A 291 -14.47 -28.51 -15.08
C ALA A 291 -14.54 -27.91 -13.66
N LEU A 292 -15.27 -26.81 -13.52
CA LEU A 292 -15.44 -26.06 -12.27
C LEU A 292 -16.66 -26.48 -11.45
N SER A 293 -17.66 -27.10 -12.08
CA SER A 293 -18.87 -27.59 -11.41
C SER A 293 -18.54 -28.71 -10.41
N CYS A 294 -19.52 -29.09 -9.57
CA CYS A 294 -19.38 -30.18 -8.60
C CYS A 294 -20.24 -31.40 -8.99
N ASP A 295 -20.64 -31.49 -10.26
CA ASP A 295 -21.63 -32.45 -10.73
C ASP A 295 -21.05 -33.86 -10.95
N ASP A 296 -19.72 -33.95 -11.14
CA ASP A 296 -19.01 -35.20 -11.44
C ASP A 296 -17.84 -35.44 -10.46
N ASP A 297 -17.57 -36.70 -10.10
CA ASP A 297 -16.48 -37.11 -9.19
C ASP A 297 -15.05 -36.73 -9.68
N LYS A 298 -14.91 -36.33 -10.95
CA LYS A 298 -13.65 -35.91 -11.57
C LYS A 298 -13.50 -34.38 -11.69
N SER A 299 -14.52 -33.63 -11.28
CA SER A 299 -14.54 -32.17 -11.35
C SER A 299 -13.69 -31.56 -10.23
N LEU A 300 -13.17 -30.36 -10.45
CA LEU A 300 -12.39 -29.66 -9.43
C LEU A 300 -13.25 -29.22 -8.25
N CYS A 301 -14.55 -28.98 -8.49
CA CYS A 301 -15.48 -28.35 -7.56
C CYS A 301 -14.87 -27.09 -6.93
N SER A 302 -14.87 -25.99 -7.68
CA SER A 302 -14.18 -24.76 -7.25
C SER A 302 -14.75 -24.15 -5.95
N GLY A 303 -16.01 -24.43 -5.65
CA GLY A 303 -16.75 -23.89 -4.50
C GLY A 303 -17.26 -22.46 -4.69
N PHE A 304 -16.87 -21.76 -5.76
CA PHE A 304 -17.27 -20.37 -6.02
C PHE A 304 -17.65 -20.06 -7.49
N ILE A 305 -17.33 -20.96 -8.43
CA ILE A 305 -17.87 -20.99 -9.80
C ILE A 305 -18.53 -22.36 -10.00
N HIS A 306 -19.80 -22.37 -10.41
CA HIS A 306 -20.61 -23.59 -10.46
C HIS A 306 -20.83 -24.12 -11.87
N SER A 307 -20.42 -23.38 -12.90
CA SER A 307 -20.57 -23.75 -14.30
C SER A 307 -19.28 -23.56 -15.10
N GLY A 308 -19.14 -24.26 -16.22
CA GLY A 308 -18.02 -24.10 -17.15
C GLY A 308 -16.69 -24.68 -16.69
N LYS A 309 -15.62 -24.17 -17.28
CA LYS A 309 -14.26 -24.69 -17.14
C LYS A 309 -13.23 -23.57 -16.98
N VAL A 310 -12.11 -23.90 -16.37
CA VAL A 310 -10.93 -23.03 -16.19
C VAL A 310 -9.71 -23.64 -16.84
N HIS A 311 -8.77 -22.82 -17.30
CA HIS A 311 -7.47 -23.29 -17.73
C HIS A 311 -6.68 -23.95 -16.57
N LYS A 312 -6.23 -25.19 -16.76
CA LYS A 312 -5.55 -26.01 -15.74
C LYS A 312 -4.40 -25.28 -15.04
N GLY A 313 -3.47 -24.73 -15.80
CA GLY A 313 -2.29 -24.08 -15.23
C GLY A 313 -2.64 -22.83 -14.40
N PHE A 314 -3.73 -22.13 -14.74
CA PHE A 314 -4.18 -20.95 -13.99
C PHE A 314 -4.81 -21.37 -12.67
N TRP A 315 -5.60 -22.44 -12.69
CA TRP A 315 -6.19 -23.02 -11.49
C TRP A 315 -5.14 -23.54 -10.52
N GLU A 316 -4.15 -24.29 -11.02
CA GLU A 316 -3.04 -24.79 -10.21
C GLU A 316 -2.23 -23.64 -9.60
N ALA A 317 -1.85 -22.63 -10.39
CA ALA A 317 -1.14 -21.46 -9.89
C ALA A 317 -1.95 -20.67 -8.83
N PHE A 318 -3.25 -20.48 -9.06
CA PHE A 318 -4.13 -19.81 -8.10
C PHE A 318 -4.19 -20.56 -6.76
N ASN A 319 -4.37 -21.88 -6.79
CA ASN A 319 -4.52 -22.68 -5.58
C ASN A 319 -3.26 -22.82 -4.74
N LEU A 320 -2.07 -22.64 -5.32
CA LEU A 320 -0.82 -22.64 -4.55
C LEU A 320 -0.87 -21.66 -3.37
N VAL A 321 -1.54 -20.52 -3.54
CA VAL A 321 -1.68 -19.49 -2.49
C VAL A 321 -2.59 -19.94 -1.34
N GLY A 322 -3.55 -20.84 -1.61
CA GLY A 322 -4.44 -21.37 -0.58
C GLY A 322 -3.71 -22.15 0.51
N GLU A 323 -2.56 -22.73 0.17
CA GLU A 323 -1.70 -23.49 1.09
C GLU A 323 -0.66 -22.61 1.82
N LEU A 324 -0.55 -21.33 1.45
CA LEU A 324 0.42 -20.41 2.02
C LEU A 324 -0.13 -19.68 3.25
N ILE A 325 0.80 -19.34 4.15
CA ILE A 325 0.55 -18.55 5.36
C ILE A 325 0.97 -17.10 5.16
N VAL A 326 0.33 -16.19 5.89
CA VAL A 326 0.69 -14.78 5.90
C VAL A 326 2.08 -14.60 6.52
N PRO A 327 3.04 -13.93 5.85
CA PRO A 327 4.40 -13.77 6.36
C PRO A 327 4.47 -13.09 7.73
N SER A 328 3.67 -12.03 7.92
CA SER A 328 3.61 -11.31 9.20
C SER A 328 2.83 -12.06 10.30
N ASP A 329 1.96 -12.99 9.93
CA ASP A 329 1.10 -13.76 10.84
C ASP A 329 1.03 -15.23 10.43
N LYS A 330 1.98 -16.02 10.94
CA LYS A 330 2.14 -17.45 10.65
C LYS A 330 0.96 -18.34 11.05
N LYS A 331 -0.09 -17.78 11.67
CA LYS A 331 -1.30 -18.50 12.07
C LYS A 331 -2.46 -18.32 11.09
N LYS A 332 -2.33 -17.46 10.07
CA LYS A 332 -3.39 -17.17 9.11
C LYS A 332 -3.00 -17.66 7.72
N GLY A 333 -3.94 -18.32 7.04
CA GLY A 333 -3.81 -18.63 5.62
C GLY A 333 -4.10 -17.39 4.77
N VAL A 334 -3.40 -17.23 3.65
CA VAL A 334 -3.48 -16.02 2.82
C VAL A 334 -4.92 -15.70 2.39
N PHE A 335 -5.64 -16.66 1.79
CA PHE A 335 -7.03 -16.42 1.37
C PHE A 335 -7.99 -16.12 2.52
N SER A 336 -7.78 -16.74 3.69
CA SER A 336 -8.62 -16.48 4.86
C SER A 336 -8.44 -15.05 5.38
N ASP A 337 -7.21 -14.55 5.38
CA ASP A 337 -6.94 -13.17 5.79
C ASP A 337 -7.48 -12.17 4.77
N ILE A 338 -7.31 -12.44 3.48
CA ILE A 338 -7.85 -11.58 2.43
C ILE A 338 -9.39 -11.52 2.50
N THR A 339 -10.05 -12.67 2.66
CA THR A 339 -11.51 -12.74 2.82
C THR A 339 -11.97 -11.97 4.05
N ARG A 340 -11.23 -12.05 5.17
CA ARG A 340 -11.55 -11.29 6.39
C ARG A 340 -11.49 -9.78 6.13
N LEU A 341 -10.48 -9.31 5.40
CA LEU A 341 -10.30 -7.90 5.07
C LEU A 341 -11.36 -7.40 4.07
N ALA A 342 -11.70 -8.20 3.07
CA ALA A 342 -12.70 -7.87 2.05
C ALA A 342 -14.11 -7.62 2.63
N LYS A 343 -14.45 -8.23 3.77
CA LYS A 343 -15.76 -8.05 4.44
C LYS A 343 -16.08 -6.61 4.84
N SER A 344 -15.08 -5.76 5.05
CA SER A 344 -15.26 -4.41 5.57
C SER A 344 -14.59 -3.33 4.72
N LYS A 345 -14.06 -3.69 3.55
CA LYS A 345 -13.27 -2.80 2.70
C LYS A 345 -13.72 -2.87 1.26
N ARG A 346 -13.57 -1.75 0.57
CA ARG A 346 -13.73 -1.68 -0.89
C ARG A 346 -12.60 -2.48 -1.52
N LEU A 347 -12.94 -3.45 -2.36
CA LEU A 347 -12.00 -4.44 -2.86
C LEU A 347 -11.58 -4.10 -4.29
N PHE A 348 -10.29 -3.93 -4.49
CA PHE A 348 -9.69 -3.72 -5.80
C PHE A 348 -8.71 -4.84 -6.09
N ILE A 349 -8.84 -5.46 -7.25
CA ILE A 349 -7.99 -6.56 -7.66
C ILE A 349 -7.37 -6.21 -9.02
N CYS A 350 -6.09 -6.51 -9.20
CA CYS A 350 -5.43 -6.31 -10.48
C CYS A 350 -4.37 -7.36 -10.78
N GLY A 351 -3.95 -7.38 -12.04
CA GLY A 351 -2.89 -8.26 -12.51
C GLY A 351 -2.58 -8.06 -13.98
N HIS A 352 -1.33 -8.32 -14.35
CA HIS A 352 -0.84 -8.27 -15.72
C HIS A 352 -0.52 -9.68 -16.23
N SER A 353 -0.75 -9.94 -17.53
CA SER A 353 -0.50 -11.23 -18.17
C SER A 353 -1.18 -12.39 -17.41
N LEU A 354 -0.47 -13.48 -17.07
CA LEU A 354 -0.95 -14.55 -16.19
C LEU A 354 -1.57 -14.01 -14.89
N GLY A 355 -1.01 -12.94 -14.31
CA GLY A 355 -1.52 -12.34 -13.09
C GLY A 355 -2.94 -11.81 -13.25
N GLY A 356 -3.33 -11.36 -14.44
CA GLY A 356 -4.71 -11.00 -14.75
C GLY A 356 -5.67 -12.19 -14.63
N ALA A 357 -5.25 -13.38 -15.09
CA ALA A 357 -6.05 -14.60 -15.00
C ALA A 357 -6.26 -15.02 -13.53
N LEU A 358 -5.20 -14.97 -12.73
CA LEU A 358 -5.26 -15.25 -11.29
C LEU A 358 -6.12 -14.21 -10.54
N ALA A 359 -6.02 -12.94 -10.95
CA ALA A 359 -6.85 -11.85 -10.43
C ALA A 359 -8.34 -12.07 -10.73
N LEU A 360 -8.69 -12.59 -11.92
CA LEU A 360 -10.06 -12.97 -12.25
C LEU A 360 -10.57 -14.12 -11.39
N LEU A 361 -9.78 -15.17 -11.19
CA LEU A 361 -10.15 -16.28 -10.30
C LEU A 361 -10.34 -15.82 -8.86
N HIS A 362 -9.46 -14.94 -8.36
CA HIS A 362 -9.61 -14.36 -7.03
C HIS A 362 -10.85 -13.47 -6.92
N SER A 363 -11.17 -12.71 -7.98
CA SER A 363 -12.40 -11.91 -8.04
C SER A 363 -13.64 -12.79 -8.00
N ALA A 364 -13.61 -13.95 -8.66
CA ALA A 364 -14.69 -14.94 -8.60
C ALA A 364 -14.85 -15.51 -7.17
N GLN A 365 -13.76 -15.84 -6.50
CA GLN A 365 -13.77 -16.31 -5.10
C GLN A 365 -14.34 -15.25 -4.14
N LEU A 366 -14.13 -13.97 -4.44
CA LEU A 366 -14.54 -12.84 -3.60
C LEU A 366 -15.79 -12.11 -4.14
N LYS A 367 -16.56 -12.71 -5.06
CA LYS A 367 -17.66 -12.05 -5.79
C LYS A 367 -18.71 -11.40 -4.87
N GLU A 368 -19.00 -12.03 -3.73
CA GLU A 368 -19.93 -11.51 -2.70
C GLU A 368 -19.48 -10.17 -2.08
N TYR A 369 -18.20 -9.82 -2.20
CA TYR A 369 -17.62 -8.57 -1.73
C TYR A 369 -17.45 -7.52 -2.84
N HIS A 370 -18.07 -7.74 -4.00
CA HIS A 370 -18.16 -6.80 -5.13
C HIS A 370 -16.80 -6.24 -5.61
N PRO A 371 -15.83 -7.09 -5.99
CA PRO A 371 -14.51 -6.65 -6.40
C PRO A 371 -14.55 -5.76 -7.66
N CYS A 372 -13.69 -4.74 -7.69
CA CYS A 372 -13.35 -3.96 -8.87
C CYS A 372 -12.04 -4.50 -9.48
N LEU A 373 -12.14 -5.27 -10.57
CA LEU A 373 -11.03 -5.91 -11.26
C LEU A 373 -10.50 -5.06 -12.41
N TYR A 374 -9.19 -4.86 -12.46
CA TYR A 374 -8.48 -4.21 -13.57
C TYR A 374 -7.36 -5.13 -14.06
N SER A 375 -7.45 -5.61 -15.29
CA SER A 375 -6.45 -6.52 -15.87
C SER A 375 -5.77 -5.93 -17.11
N TYR A 376 -4.53 -6.34 -17.35
CA TYR A 376 -3.67 -5.84 -18.43
C TYR A 376 -3.05 -7.01 -19.19
N GLY A 377 -3.27 -7.11 -20.50
CA GLY A 377 -2.73 -8.22 -21.31
C GLY A 377 -3.21 -9.60 -20.85
N MET A 378 -4.41 -9.69 -20.27
CA MET A 378 -4.91 -10.92 -19.66
C MET A 378 -5.34 -11.97 -20.71
N PRO A 379 -4.88 -13.24 -20.61
CA PRO A 379 -5.34 -14.32 -21.48
C PRO A 379 -6.80 -14.73 -21.18
N ARG A 380 -7.43 -15.47 -22.11
CA ARG A 380 -8.74 -16.09 -21.82
C ARG A 380 -8.55 -17.10 -20.69
N THR A 381 -9.37 -17.02 -19.66
CA THR A 381 -9.16 -17.81 -18.43
C THR A 381 -10.25 -18.86 -18.23
N LEU A 382 -11.48 -18.52 -18.62
CA LEU A 382 -12.70 -19.25 -18.32
C LEU A 382 -13.47 -19.53 -19.62
N THR A 383 -14.30 -20.57 -19.60
CA THR A 383 -15.24 -20.83 -20.70
C THR A 383 -16.53 -20.03 -20.55
N ARG A 384 -17.32 -19.98 -21.63
CA ARG A 384 -18.54 -19.17 -21.76
C ARG A 384 -19.45 -19.19 -20.54
N SER A 385 -19.88 -20.37 -20.06
CA SER A 385 -20.83 -20.43 -18.95
C SER A 385 -20.25 -19.90 -17.63
N ALA A 386 -18.96 -20.17 -17.37
CA ALA A 386 -18.25 -19.59 -16.23
C ALA A 386 -18.15 -18.06 -16.34
N VAL A 387 -17.92 -17.51 -17.53
CA VAL A 387 -17.91 -16.06 -17.76
C VAL A 387 -19.29 -15.44 -17.53
N GLU A 388 -20.36 -16.09 -18.00
CA GLU A 388 -21.74 -15.63 -17.81
C GLU A 388 -22.13 -15.58 -16.32
N GLU A 389 -21.70 -16.57 -15.52
CA GLU A 389 -21.91 -16.61 -14.08
C GLU A 389 -21.27 -15.42 -13.34
N LEU A 390 -20.14 -14.91 -13.85
CA LEU A 390 -19.37 -13.83 -13.22
C LEU A 390 -19.77 -12.42 -13.66
N SER A 391 -20.83 -12.28 -14.45
CA SER A 391 -21.30 -11.01 -15.03
C SER A 391 -21.57 -9.86 -14.04
N SER A 392 -21.68 -10.13 -12.74
CA SER A 392 -21.81 -9.13 -11.69
C SER A 392 -20.49 -8.45 -11.27
N ILE A 393 -19.35 -9.05 -11.61
CA ILE A 393 -18.02 -8.52 -11.27
C ILE A 393 -17.72 -7.31 -12.16
N ILE A 394 -17.34 -6.19 -11.54
CA ILE A 394 -16.87 -5.01 -12.27
C ILE A 394 -15.47 -5.34 -12.78
N HIS A 395 -15.32 -5.53 -14.10
CA HIS A 395 -14.04 -5.86 -14.70
C HIS A 395 -13.74 -4.97 -15.90
N TYR A 396 -12.57 -4.34 -15.88
CA TYR A 396 -12.04 -3.59 -17.01
C TYR A 396 -10.75 -4.24 -17.52
N ARG A 397 -10.81 -4.75 -18.75
CA ARG A 397 -9.66 -5.32 -19.47
C ARG A 397 -8.95 -4.25 -20.30
N HIS A 398 -7.63 -4.23 -20.20
CA HIS A 398 -6.75 -3.41 -21.02
C HIS A 398 -5.93 -4.32 -21.93
N VAL A 399 -6.04 -4.08 -23.23
CA VAL A 399 -5.43 -4.89 -24.28
C VAL A 399 -4.62 -3.97 -25.17
N ASN A 400 -3.36 -4.32 -25.42
CA ASN A 400 -2.55 -3.69 -26.45
C ASN A 400 -2.79 -4.41 -27.78
N GLU A 401 -2.84 -3.68 -28.90
CA GLU A 401 -3.21 -4.23 -30.21
C GLU A 401 -2.25 -5.32 -30.69
N ASP A 402 -0.95 -5.14 -30.44
CA ASP A 402 0.09 -6.09 -30.83
C ASP A 402 0.35 -7.20 -29.79
N ASP A 403 -0.40 -7.21 -28.68
CA ASP A 403 -0.24 -8.22 -27.63
C ASP A 403 -0.97 -9.52 -27.98
N VAL A 404 -0.20 -10.60 -28.12
CA VAL A 404 -0.71 -11.94 -28.47
C VAL A 404 -1.32 -12.67 -27.27
N ILE A 405 -1.03 -12.25 -26.03
CA ILE A 405 -1.47 -12.97 -24.83
C ILE A 405 -2.99 -12.97 -24.69
N PRO A 406 -3.71 -11.85 -24.88
CA PRO A 406 -5.17 -11.85 -24.94
C PRO A 406 -5.78 -12.70 -26.06
N ALA A 407 -5.00 -13.13 -27.05
CA ALA A 407 -5.49 -14.01 -28.12
C ALA A 407 -5.48 -15.49 -27.74
N VAL A 408 -4.89 -15.88 -26.60
CA VAL A 408 -4.80 -17.26 -26.12
C VAL A 408 -5.43 -17.47 -24.73
N PRO A 409 -5.85 -18.70 -24.38
CA PRO A 409 -6.24 -19.79 -25.27
C PRO A 409 -7.22 -19.30 -26.35
N PHE A 410 -7.30 -20.02 -27.47
CA PHE A 410 -8.13 -19.63 -28.60
C PHE A 410 -9.62 -19.59 -28.21
N GLU A 411 -10.40 -18.74 -28.88
CA GLU A 411 -11.86 -18.69 -28.74
C GLU A 411 -12.52 -19.91 -29.42
N GLN A 412 -12.22 -21.08 -28.88
CA GLN A 412 -12.64 -22.39 -29.36
C GLN A 412 -12.90 -23.28 -28.15
N ASP A 413 -13.67 -24.33 -28.38
CA ASP A 413 -13.74 -25.41 -27.41
C ASP A 413 -12.47 -26.24 -27.52
N MET A 414 -11.66 -26.18 -26.46
CA MET A 414 -10.40 -26.90 -26.36
C MET A 414 -10.58 -28.32 -25.78
N ASP A 415 -11.78 -28.69 -25.34
CA ASP A 415 -12.13 -30.05 -24.87
C ASP A 415 -12.87 -30.85 -25.95
N ASN A 416 -12.27 -30.93 -27.13
CA ASN A 416 -12.83 -31.65 -28.27
C ASN A 416 -11.92 -32.81 -28.70
N VAL A 417 -12.48 -33.72 -29.52
CA VAL A 417 -11.78 -34.92 -30.00
C VAL A 417 -10.44 -34.60 -30.68
N PHE A 418 -10.34 -33.46 -31.37
CA PHE A 418 -9.12 -33.04 -32.06
C PHE A 418 -7.98 -32.76 -31.07
N PHE A 419 -8.23 -31.97 -30.03
CA PHE A 419 -7.20 -31.65 -29.02
C PHE A 419 -6.93 -32.81 -28.05
N ASN A 420 -7.91 -33.67 -27.80
CA ASN A 420 -7.76 -34.85 -26.94
C ASN A 420 -6.93 -35.98 -27.59
N TYR A 421 -6.91 -36.10 -28.93
CA TYR A 421 -6.17 -37.17 -29.63
C TYR A 421 -4.79 -36.76 -30.18
N TRP A 422 -4.57 -35.47 -30.45
CA TRP A 422 -3.35 -34.96 -31.10
C TRP A 422 -2.54 -34.01 -30.22
N ALA A 423 -2.58 -34.17 -28.88
CA ALA A 423 -2.14 -33.17 -27.91
C ALA A 423 -0.85 -32.37 -28.28
N PRO A 424 0.31 -32.94 -28.65
CA PRO A 424 1.46 -32.11 -29.03
C PRO A 424 1.29 -31.38 -30.38
N ALA A 425 0.77 -32.08 -31.41
CA ALA A 425 0.66 -31.57 -32.78
C ALA A 425 -0.55 -30.66 -33.01
N GLY A 426 -1.62 -30.80 -32.22
CA GLY A 426 -2.86 -30.02 -32.31
C GLY A 426 -2.69 -28.60 -31.79
N TYR A 427 -1.89 -28.40 -30.74
CA TYR A 427 -1.53 -27.07 -30.22
C TYR A 427 -0.57 -26.34 -31.18
N ASP A 428 0.48 -26.99 -31.67
CA ASP A 428 1.40 -26.45 -32.69
C ASP A 428 0.68 -26.09 -34.01
N TRP A 429 -0.28 -26.92 -34.44
CA TRP A 429 -1.07 -26.67 -35.65
C TRP A 429 -2.03 -25.48 -35.48
N ALA A 430 -2.58 -25.25 -34.28
CA ALA A 430 -3.42 -24.09 -33.99
C ALA A 430 -2.60 -22.79 -33.96
N VAL A 431 -1.35 -22.84 -33.49
CA VAL A 431 -0.38 -21.73 -33.59
C VAL A 431 0.02 -21.46 -35.05
N MET A 432 0.30 -22.49 -35.87
CA MET A 432 0.55 -22.38 -37.31
C MET A 432 -0.66 -21.82 -38.10
N LYS A 433 -1.87 -21.96 -37.58
CA LYS A 433 -3.13 -21.48 -38.18
C LYS A 433 -3.27 -19.96 -38.18
N LEU A 434 -2.49 -19.24 -37.35
CA LEU A 434 -2.36 -17.77 -37.44
C LEU A 434 -1.76 -17.31 -38.79
N LEU A 435 -1.18 -18.23 -39.58
CA LEU A 435 -0.47 -17.91 -40.81
C LEU A 435 -1.20 -18.32 -42.11
N SER A 436 -2.32 -19.05 -42.11
CA SER A 436 -3.03 -19.41 -43.36
C SER A 436 -4.48 -19.91 -43.19
N PRO A 437 -5.46 -19.41 -43.98
CA PRO A 437 -6.84 -19.90 -43.95
C PRO A 437 -7.07 -21.06 -44.92
N SER A 438 -7.54 -22.22 -44.44
CA SER A 438 -7.88 -23.40 -45.25
C SER A 438 -9.38 -23.77 -45.19
N PRO A 439 -10.01 -24.20 -46.30
CA PRO A 439 -11.44 -24.55 -46.39
C PRO A 439 -11.92 -25.68 -45.47
N ILE A 440 -11.01 -26.56 -45.02
CA ILE A 440 -11.30 -27.68 -44.12
C ILE A 440 -11.81 -27.17 -42.74
N ILE A 441 -11.49 -25.92 -42.39
CA ILE A 441 -11.85 -25.27 -41.13
C ILE A 441 -13.36 -24.98 -41.03
N GLN A 442 -14.05 -24.71 -42.14
CA GLN A 442 -15.49 -24.44 -42.12
C GLN A 442 -16.32 -25.69 -41.79
N ALA A 443 -15.87 -26.87 -42.25
CA ALA A 443 -16.54 -28.13 -42.00
C ALA A 443 -16.43 -28.58 -40.53
N ILE A 444 -15.28 -28.33 -39.89
CA ILE A 444 -15.08 -28.68 -38.47
C ILE A 444 -15.86 -27.72 -37.55
N LYS A 445 -15.91 -26.41 -37.86
CA LYS A 445 -16.70 -25.41 -37.12
C LYS A 445 -18.20 -25.75 -37.04
N GLN A 446 -18.74 -26.45 -38.04
CA GLN A 446 -20.13 -26.89 -38.06
C GLN A 446 -20.36 -28.21 -37.30
N ALA A 447 -19.32 -29.02 -37.10
CA ALA A 447 -19.42 -30.33 -36.44
C ALA A 447 -19.21 -30.27 -34.91
N THR A 448 -18.57 -29.21 -34.39
CA THR A 448 -18.37 -28.97 -32.95
C THR A 448 -19.22 -27.79 -32.46
N ALA A 449 -20.54 -27.99 -32.37
CA ALA A 449 -21.44 -27.10 -31.64
C ALA A 449 -21.22 -27.25 -30.12
N SER A 450 -20.01 -27.00 -29.64
CA SER A 450 -19.72 -27.01 -28.21
C SER A 450 -20.10 -25.68 -27.59
N LYS A 451 -20.75 -25.75 -26.43
CA LYS A 451 -21.20 -24.58 -25.66
C LYS A 451 -20.07 -23.94 -24.84
N GLU A 452 -18.96 -24.65 -24.62
CA GLU A 452 -17.89 -24.26 -23.70
C GLU A 452 -16.62 -23.78 -24.41
N ILE A 453 -16.73 -22.66 -25.14
CA ILE A 453 -15.56 -21.96 -25.71
C ILE A 453 -14.87 -21.11 -24.64
N TYR A 454 -13.55 -20.98 -24.68
CA TYR A 454 -12.85 -19.97 -23.87
C TYR A 454 -13.30 -18.57 -24.27
N LEU A 455 -13.63 -17.73 -23.29
CA LEU A 455 -14.12 -16.38 -23.50
C LEU A 455 -13.44 -15.40 -22.54
N HIS A 456 -13.37 -14.13 -22.93
CA HIS A 456 -12.95 -13.07 -22.03
C HIS A 456 -14.10 -12.65 -21.12
N HIS A 457 -13.79 -12.42 -19.84
CA HIS A 457 -14.66 -11.70 -18.92
C HIS A 457 -14.23 -10.24 -18.87
N GLY A 458 -15.16 -9.29 -18.83
CA GLY A 458 -14.88 -7.84 -18.72
C GLY A 458 -14.68 -7.09 -20.03
#